data_AF-A0A0C4DZ41-F1
#
_entry.id   AF-A0A0C4DZ41-F1
#
_cell.length_a   1.000
_cell.length_b   1.000
_cell.length_c   1.000
_cell.angle_alpha   90.00
_cell.angle_beta   90.00
_cell.angle_gamma   90.00
#
_symmetry.space_group_name_H-M   'P 1'
#
loop_
_entity.id
_entity.type
_entity.pdbx_description
1 polymer ?
#
loop_
_entity_poly.entity_id
_entity_poly.type
_entity_poly.pdbx_seq_one_letter_code
_entity_poly.pdbx_strand_id
1 'polypeptide(L)'
;MTAVGIVHHNLHKDMFYIPDPTLAFVGVPYYNSTFSFFDTQAQVVARVFAGEVALPARAEMEAEFDARWRVKKKKGVQVGDKIKEVDEVENPEAAPLWGKKFHSLLGLDEAFTDELLAWVNPQVEAAGGTPVTGPDEAWRARYRQMLKERAWRWKAEEDED
;
A
#
# COMPACT_ATOMS: atom_id res chain seq x y z
N MET A 1 0.54 19.17 8.07
CA MET A 1 0.36 19.52 6.64
C MET A 1 1.65 20.15 6.12
N THR A 2 2.45 19.42 5.34
CA THR A 2 3.57 19.97 4.57
C THR A 2 3.15 20.14 3.10
N ALA A 3 3.71 21.13 2.43
CA ALA A 3 3.09 21.91 1.35
C ALA A 3 3.01 21.25 -0.05
N VAL A 4 2.75 19.94 -0.14
CA VAL A 4 2.38 19.30 -1.41
C VAL A 4 1.22 18.35 -1.10
N GLY A 5 -0.01 18.81 -1.32
CA GLY A 5 -1.26 18.14 -0.90
C GLY A 5 -1.62 16.84 -1.62
N ILE A 6 -0.62 16.03 -1.99
CA ILE A 6 -0.77 14.82 -2.81
C ILE A 6 -0.42 13.54 -2.02
N VAL A 7 0.37 13.65 -0.94
CA VAL A 7 0.83 12.48 -0.17
C VAL A 7 0.56 12.64 1.32
N HIS A 8 -0.15 11.65 1.90
CA HIS A 8 -0.22 11.49 3.35
C HIS A 8 1.06 10.80 3.82
N HIS A 9 1.86 11.49 4.62
CA HIS A 9 3.12 10.99 5.17
C HIS A 9 2.93 10.32 6.52
N ASN A 10 3.92 9.52 6.94
CA ASN A 10 3.97 8.89 8.25
C ASN A 10 2.78 7.96 8.52
N LEU A 11 2.35 7.21 7.51
CA LEU A 11 1.30 6.20 7.65
C LEU A 11 1.91 4.80 7.54
N HIS A 12 1.67 3.96 8.54
CA HIS A 12 1.91 2.52 8.44
C HIS A 12 0.76 1.88 7.65
N LYS A 13 1.11 1.13 6.59
CA LYS A 13 0.18 0.46 5.67
C LYS A 13 -0.96 1.34 5.16
N ASP A 14 -0.68 2.63 4.95
CA ASP A 14 -1.64 3.65 4.50
C ASP A 14 -2.88 3.80 5.41
N MET A 15 -2.77 3.41 6.68
CA MET A 15 -3.84 3.48 7.69
C MET A 15 -3.42 4.21 8.96
N PHE A 16 -2.39 3.75 9.67
CA PHE A 16 -2.12 4.22 11.04
C PHE A 16 -1.07 5.33 11.07
N TYR A 17 -1.35 6.44 11.74
CA TYR A 17 -0.38 7.53 11.88
C TYR A 17 0.75 7.12 12.82
N ILE A 18 1.96 6.98 12.28
CA ILE A 18 3.11 6.40 12.99
C ILE A 18 3.47 7.13 14.30
N PRO A 19 3.48 8.48 14.37
CA PRO A 19 3.80 9.19 15.60
C PRO A 19 2.76 9.01 16.71
N ASP A 20 1.50 8.78 16.36
CA ASP A 20 0.39 8.54 17.28
C ASP A 20 -0.68 7.66 16.61
N PRO A 21 -0.61 6.33 16.80
CA PRO A 21 -1.46 5.39 16.08
C PRO A 21 -2.91 5.36 16.58
N THR A 22 -3.27 6.20 17.55
CA THR A 22 -4.69 6.44 17.89
C THR A 22 -5.42 7.19 16.77
N LEU A 23 -4.68 7.82 15.85
CA LEU A 23 -5.19 8.38 14.61
C LEU A 23 -4.99 7.39 13.46
N ALA A 24 -6.08 7.04 12.79
CA ALA A 24 -6.08 6.19 11.60
C ALA A 24 -6.88 6.80 10.45
N PHE A 25 -6.55 6.39 9.23
CA PHE A 25 -7.18 6.79 7.98
C PHE A 25 -7.68 5.54 7.25
N VAL A 26 -8.84 5.66 6.62
CA VAL A 26 -9.37 4.67 5.68
C VAL A 26 -9.60 5.39 4.36
N GLY A 27 -9.13 4.80 3.27
CA GLY A 27 -9.31 5.35 1.93
C GLY A 27 -8.24 6.32 1.44
N VAL A 28 -7.03 6.23 2.00
CA VAL A 28 -5.86 6.95 1.47
C VAL A 28 -5.42 6.41 0.10
N PRO A 29 -5.40 5.08 -0.15
CA PRO A 29 -5.00 4.57 -1.45
C PRO A 29 -5.97 4.88 -2.58
N TYR A 30 -5.46 4.98 -3.81
CA TYR A 30 -6.23 5.23 -5.03
C TYR A 30 -5.86 4.27 -6.16
N TYR A 31 -6.70 4.22 -7.20
CA TYR A 31 -6.66 3.20 -8.26
C TYR A 31 -6.83 1.75 -7.75
N ASN A 32 -7.68 1.57 -6.74
CA ASN A 32 -8.05 0.29 -6.13
C ASN A 32 -9.55 -0.01 -6.31
N SER A 33 -9.98 -1.24 -6.00
CA SER A 33 -11.39 -1.52 -5.75
C SER A 33 -11.87 -0.85 -4.47
N THR A 34 -12.41 0.36 -4.59
CA THR A 34 -12.71 1.27 -3.47
C THR A 34 -13.50 0.61 -2.35
N PHE A 35 -14.67 0.03 -2.63
CA PHE A 35 -15.54 -0.51 -1.58
C PHE A 35 -14.93 -1.72 -0.87
N SER A 36 -14.44 -2.69 -1.64
CA SER A 36 -13.87 -3.93 -1.11
C SER A 36 -12.58 -3.68 -0.30
N PHE A 37 -11.73 -2.81 -0.80
CA PHE A 37 -10.46 -2.50 -0.16
C PHE A 37 -10.67 -1.67 1.11
N PHE A 38 -11.55 -0.66 1.07
CA PHE A 38 -11.80 0.19 2.25
C PHE A 38 -12.54 -0.58 3.35
N ASP A 39 -13.39 -1.54 2.99
CA ASP A 39 -14.00 -2.45 3.96
C ASP A 39 -12.92 -3.28 4.69
N THR A 40 -11.94 -3.81 3.94
CA THR A 40 -10.79 -4.53 4.54
C THR A 40 -9.98 -3.59 5.47
N GLN A 41 -9.67 -2.37 5.03
CA GLN A 41 -8.97 -1.39 5.88
C GLN A 41 -9.76 -1.07 7.15
N ALA A 42 -11.07 -0.87 7.05
CA ALA A 42 -11.93 -0.59 8.20
C ALA A 42 -11.96 -1.74 9.20
N GLN A 43 -12.03 -2.99 8.73
CA GLN A 43 -11.94 -4.17 9.57
C GLN A 43 -10.57 -4.23 10.29
N VAL A 44 -9.47 -3.99 9.59
CA VAL A 44 -8.12 -3.96 10.19
C VAL A 44 -8.00 -2.88 11.27
N VAL A 45 -8.45 -1.65 10.99
CA VAL A 45 -8.46 -0.55 11.97
C VAL A 45 -9.26 -0.92 13.20
N ALA A 46 -10.45 -1.51 13.02
CA ALA A 46 -11.30 -1.94 14.14
C ALA A 46 -10.60 -2.98 15.03
N ARG A 47 -9.94 -3.98 14.43
CA ARG A 47 -9.22 -5.04 15.18
C ARG A 47 -8.05 -4.48 15.98
N VAL A 48 -7.29 -3.55 15.41
CA VAL A 48 -6.20 -2.87 16.11
C VAL A 48 -6.73 -2.02 17.28
N PHE A 49 -7.78 -1.23 17.05
CA PHE A 49 -8.36 -0.38 18.09
C PHE A 49 -9.07 -1.18 19.20
N ALA A 50 -9.56 -2.38 18.89
CA ALA A 50 -10.08 -3.31 19.88
C ALA A 50 -8.98 -4.01 20.71
N GLY A 51 -7.70 -3.85 20.33
CA GLY A 51 -6.58 -4.51 20.98
C GLY A 51 -6.42 -6.00 20.61
N GLU A 52 -7.13 -6.47 19.59
CA GLU A 52 -7.03 -7.84 19.08
C GLU A 52 -5.80 -8.04 18.20
N VAL A 53 -5.28 -6.95 17.62
CA VAL A 53 -4.09 -6.92 16.77
C VAL A 53 -3.14 -5.86 17.33
N ALA A 54 -1.90 -6.25 17.60
CA ALA A 54 -0.85 -5.32 17.98
C ALA A 54 -0.23 -4.69 16.73
N LEU A 55 -0.01 -3.38 16.79
CA LEU A 55 0.87 -2.72 15.82
C LEU A 55 2.33 -3.11 16.06
N PRO A 56 3.15 -3.18 15.00
CA PRO A 56 4.60 -3.30 15.14
C PRO A 56 5.19 -2.16 15.98
N ALA A 57 6.44 -2.32 16.42
CA ALA A 57 7.11 -1.25 17.13
C ALA A 57 7.25 -0.01 16.22
N ARG A 58 7.22 1.20 16.81
CA ARG A 58 7.31 2.45 16.05
C ARG A 58 8.51 2.48 15.08
N ALA A 59 9.68 2.02 15.53
CA ALA A 59 10.87 1.96 14.69
C ALA A 59 10.71 1.03 13.47
N GLU A 60 9.93 -0.05 13.60
CA GLU A 60 9.65 -0.97 12.50
C GLU A 60 8.67 -0.34 11.51
N MET A 61 7.63 0.35 11.99
CA MET A 61 6.71 1.11 11.15
C MET A 61 7.42 2.24 10.39
N GLU A 62 8.34 2.96 11.06
CA GLU A 62 9.19 3.99 10.45
C GLU A 62 10.12 3.38 9.40
N ALA A 63 10.76 2.25 9.70
CA ALA A 63 11.63 1.56 8.75
C ALA A 63 10.87 1.05 7.51
N GLU A 64 9.67 0.52 7.68
CA GLU A 64 8.80 0.10 6.57
C GLU A 64 8.39 1.29 5.70
N PHE A 65 7.97 2.41 6.33
CA PHE A 65 7.63 3.63 5.61
C PHE A 65 8.84 4.19 4.83
N ASP A 66 10.00 4.25 5.47
CA ASP A 66 11.24 4.73 4.85
C ASP A 66 11.71 3.83 3.71
N ALA A 67 11.59 2.51 3.85
CA ALA A 67 11.89 1.57 2.77
C ALA A 67 10.98 1.83 1.57
N ARG A 68 9.67 1.99 1.80
CA ARG A 68 8.68 2.29 0.76
C ARG A 68 8.90 3.66 0.12
N TRP A 69 9.41 4.62 0.87
CA TRP A 69 9.77 5.96 0.38
C TRP A 69 11.06 5.96 -0.45
N ARG A 70 12.08 5.22 0.00
CA ARG A 70 13.42 5.16 -0.62
C ARG A 70 13.44 4.50 -1.99
N VAL A 71 12.59 3.50 -2.22
CA VAL A 71 12.39 2.88 -3.55
C VAL A 71 12.04 3.93 -4.63
N LYS A 72 11.57 5.13 -4.26
CA LYS A 72 11.15 6.18 -5.20
C LYS A 72 12.14 7.31 -5.44
N LYS A 73 13.36 7.29 -4.86
CA LYS A 73 14.38 8.32 -5.16
C LYS A 73 15.14 7.98 -6.44
N LYS A 74 14.82 8.68 -7.54
CA LYS A 74 15.71 8.77 -8.72
C LYS A 74 16.90 9.67 -8.40
N LYS A 75 18.12 9.23 -8.70
CA LYS A 75 19.33 10.06 -8.62
C LYS A 75 19.75 10.42 -10.04
N GLY A 76 19.81 11.72 -10.34
CA GLY A 76 20.40 12.19 -11.59
C GLY A 76 21.91 11.96 -11.54
N VAL A 77 22.42 11.04 -12.35
CA VAL A 77 23.87 10.84 -12.50
C VAL A 77 24.30 11.57 -13.75
N GLN A 78 25.24 12.49 -13.58
CA GLN A 78 25.84 13.20 -14.70
C GLN A 78 26.80 12.26 -15.44
N VAL A 79 26.54 12.03 -16.72
CA VAL A 79 27.39 11.24 -17.62
C VAL A 79 27.76 12.13 -18.81
N GLY A 80 28.96 12.71 -18.76
CA GLY A 80 29.37 13.77 -19.68
C GLY A 80 28.56 15.06 -19.47
N ASP A 81 28.14 15.71 -20.56
CA ASP A 81 27.33 16.95 -20.51
C ASP A 81 25.82 16.70 -20.33
N LYS A 82 25.39 15.46 -20.11
CA LYS A 82 23.98 15.10 -19.96
C LYS A 82 23.71 14.49 -18.58
N ILE A 83 22.60 14.90 -17.97
CA ILE A 83 22.03 14.20 -16.81
C ILE A 83 21.29 12.97 -17.34
N LYS A 84 21.71 11.78 -16.89
CA LYS A 84 20.91 10.56 -17.06
C LYS A 84 20.22 10.26 -15.74
N GLU A 85 18.91 10.07 -15.81
CA GLU A 85 18.18 9.45 -14.71
C GLU A 85 18.60 7.98 -14.64
N VAL A 86 19.12 7.57 -13.50
CA VAL A 86 19.37 6.17 -13.20
C VAL A 86 18.64 5.82 -11.91
N ASP A 87 17.94 4.69 -11.94
CA ASP A 87 17.32 4.13 -10.75
C ASP A 87 18.46 3.59 -9.85
N GLU A 88 18.65 4.20 -8.68
CA GLU A 88 19.62 3.72 -7.69
C GLU A 88 18.94 2.59 -6.91
N VAL A 89 19.23 1.34 -7.28
CA VAL A 89 18.76 0.15 -6.57
C VAL A 89 19.97 -0.53 -5.92
N GLU A 90 20.20 -0.28 -4.64
CA GLU A 90 20.91 -1.23 -3.79
C GLU A 90 19.88 -2.22 -3.24
N ASN A 91 20.04 -3.49 -3.63
CA ASN A 91 19.16 -4.64 -3.41
C ASN A 91 18.54 -4.71 -1.99
N PRO A 92 17.28 -5.17 -1.84
CA PRO A 92 17.17 -6.55 -1.36
C PRO A 92 15.89 -7.27 -1.84
N GLU A 93 15.85 -7.74 -3.07
CA GLU A 93 15.22 -8.98 -3.59
C GLU A 93 13.76 -9.36 -3.27
N ALA A 94 12.99 -8.59 -2.49
CA ALA A 94 11.59 -8.90 -2.15
C ALA A 94 10.60 -7.76 -2.44
N ALA A 95 11.02 -6.67 -3.06
CA ALA A 95 10.10 -5.58 -3.38
C ALA A 95 9.05 -6.06 -4.41
N PRO A 96 7.74 -6.11 -4.09
CA PRO A 96 6.73 -6.04 -5.12
C PRO A 96 6.97 -4.74 -5.90
N LEU A 97 6.47 -4.68 -7.13
CA LEU A 97 6.60 -3.59 -8.10
C LEU A 97 6.21 -2.22 -7.50
N TRP A 98 5.81 -1.23 -8.30
CA TRP A 98 5.03 -0.04 -7.89
C TRP A 98 5.82 1.28 -7.96
N GLY A 99 5.95 1.72 -9.22
CA GLY A 99 6.46 3.02 -9.64
C GLY A 99 5.54 4.22 -9.31
N LYS A 100 6.15 5.39 -9.47
CA LYS A 100 5.66 6.80 -9.60
C LYS A 100 4.64 7.42 -8.62
N LYS A 101 3.76 6.68 -7.90
CA LYS A 101 2.70 7.28 -7.06
C LYS A 101 2.60 6.55 -5.70
N PHE A 102 2.96 7.16 -4.56
CA PHE A 102 3.17 6.48 -3.24
C PHE A 102 1.95 5.69 -2.73
N HIS A 103 0.74 6.24 -2.92
CA HIS A 103 -0.54 5.65 -2.49
C HIS A 103 -1.34 4.96 -3.62
N SER A 104 -0.73 4.73 -4.79
CA SER A 104 -1.42 4.04 -5.89
C SER A 104 -1.40 2.52 -5.70
N LEU A 105 -2.55 1.87 -5.91
CA LEU A 105 -2.71 0.41 -5.87
C LEU A 105 -3.20 -0.16 -7.22
N LEU A 106 -2.86 0.48 -8.34
CA LEU A 106 -3.32 0.08 -9.66
C LEU A 106 -2.91 -1.37 -10.00
N GLY A 107 -3.85 -2.31 -9.90
CA GLY A 107 -3.63 -3.74 -10.11
C GLY A 107 -2.96 -4.46 -8.92
N LEU A 108 -2.89 -3.81 -7.76
CA LEU A 108 -2.09 -4.21 -6.60
C LEU A 108 -2.94 -4.38 -5.33
N ASP A 109 -4.18 -3.93 -5.38
CA ASP A 109 -5.11 -3.94 -4.27
C ASP A 109 -5.43 -5.36 -3.77
N GLU A 110 -5.43 -6.35 -4.66
CA GLU A 110 -5.52 -7.77 -4.29
C GLU A 110 -4.30 -8.22 -3.45
N ALA A 111 -3.08 -7.94 -3.92
CA ALA A 111 -1.87 -8.30 -3.18
C ALA A 111 -1.76 -7.55 -1.85
N PHE A 112 -2.15 -6.28 -1.82
CA PHE A 112 -2.16 -5.48 -0.59
C PHE A 112 -3.22 -5.98 0.39
N THR A 113 -4.39 -6.39 -0.10
CA THR A 113 -5.41 -7.04 0.73
C THR A 113 -4.83 -8.28 1.38
N ASP A 114 -4.17 -9.15 0.60
CA ASP A 114 -3.60 -10.39 1.12
C ASP A 114 -2.47 -10.14 2.14
N GLU A 115 -1.66 -9.11 1.94
CA GLU A 115 -0.67 -8.64 2.92
C GLU A 115 -1.32 -8.23 4.25
N LEU A 116 -2.39 -7.42 4.20
CA LEU A 116 -3.12 -7.01 5.39
C LEU A 116 -3.69 -8.22 6.14
N LEU A 117 -4.32 -9.15 5.42
CA LEU A 117 -4.89 -10.35 6.02
C LEU A 117 -3.82 -11.25 6.64
N ALA A 118 -2.69 -11.44 5.97
CA ALA A 118 -1.57 -12.21 6.49
C ALA A 118 -0.95 -11.60 7.75
N TRP A 119 -0.96 -10.27 7.86
CA TRP A 119 -0.49 -9.56 9.05
C TRP A 119 -1.47 -9.68 10.24
N VAL A 120 -2.77 -9.47 10.01
CA VAL A 120 -3.74 -9.37 11.11
C VAL A 120 -4.29 -10.72 11.58
N ASN A 121 -4.57 -11.65 10.67
CA ASN A 121 -5.33 -12.86 11.00
C ASN A 121 -4.64 -13.78 12.02
N PRO A 122 -3.31 -14.00 11.99
CA PRO A 122 -2.65 -14.78 13.02
C PRO A 122 -2.84 -14.22 14.44
N GLN A 123 -2.91 -12.89 14.57
CA GLN A 123 -3.11 -12.22 15.86
C GLN A 123 -4.57 -12.28 16.29
N VAL A 124 -5.50 -12.04 15.36
CA VAL A 124 -6.95 -12.17 15.60
C VAL A 124 -7.29 -13.58 16.10
N GLU A 125 -6.75 -14.61 15.47
CA GLU A 125 -6.95 -16.00 15.89
C GLU A 125 -6.33 -16.27 17.26
N ALA A 126 -5.13 -15.76 17.55
CA ALA A 126 -4.49 -15.88 18.86
C ALA A 126 -5.30 -15.18 19.98
N ALA A 127 -6.03 -14.12 19.64
CA ALA A 127 -6.97 -13.44 20.53
C ALA A 127 -8.34 -14.14 20.65
N GLY A 128 -8.57 -15.23 19.91
CA GLY A 128 -9.85 -15.96 19.88
C GLY A 128 -10.94 -15.30 19.04
N GLY A 129 -10.57 -14.32 18.19
CA GLY A 129 -11.48 -13.62 17.29
C GLY A 129 -11.71 -14.35 15.97
N THR A 130 -12.67 -13.85 15.19
CA THR A 130 -12.94 -14.32 13.82
C THR A 130 -12.02 -13.64 12.82
N PRO A 131 -11.26 -14.38 11.99
CA PRO A 131 -10.39 -13.82 10.96
C PRO A 131 -11.09 -12.79 10.08
N VAL A 132 -10.36 -11.74 9.71
CA VAL A 132 -10.80 -10.77 8.70
C VAL A 132 -10.82 -11.48 7.35
N THR A 133 -11.90 -11.25 6.60
CA THR A 133 -12.07 -11.81 5.26
C THR A 133 -12.07 -10.69 4.24
N GLY A 134 -11.21 -10.81 3.24
CA GLY A 134 -11.30 -9.99 2.03
C GLY A 134 -12.36 -10.53 1.05
N PRO A 135 -12.42 -9.99 -0.17
CA PRO A 135 -13.32 -10.49 -1.20
C PRO A 135 -13.10 -11.97 -1.53
N ASP A 136 -14.17 -12.67 -1.86
CA ASP A 136 -14.13 -14.08 -2.24
C ASP A 136 -13.54 -14.31 -3.64
N GLU A 137 -13.28 -15.58 -3.98
CA GLU A 137 -12.65 -15.93 -5.26
C GLU A 137 -13.53 -15.61 -6.46
N ALA A 138 -14.87 -15.64 -6.31
CA ALA A 138 -15.77 -15.27 -7.40
C ALA A 138 -15.66 -13.78 -7.73
N TRP A 139 -15.60 -12.94 -6.71
CA TRP A 139 -15.33 -11.51 -6.84
C TRP A 139 -13.94 -11.27 -7.43
N ARG A 140 -12.90 -11.93 -6.89
CA ARG A 140 -11.50 -11.76 -7.34
C ARG A 140 -11.31 -12.18 -8.80
N ALA A 141 -11.93 -13.28 -9.22
CA ALA A 141 -11.90 -13.72 -10.61
C ALA A 141 -12.53 -12.69 -11.55
N ARG A 142 -13.66 -12.09 -11.15
CA ARG A 142 -14.31 -11.01 -11.91
C ARG A 142 -13.47 -9.74 -11.93
N TYR A 143 -12.85 -9.39 -10.81
CA TYR A 143 -11.98 -8.25 -10.73
C TYR A 143 -10.77 -8.39 -11.67
N ARG A 144 -10.07 -9.53 -11.63
CA ARG A 144 -8.97 -9.86 -12.57
C ARG A 144 -9.41 -9.84 -14.03
N GLN A 145 -10.62 -10.31 -14.34
CA GLN A 145 -11.18 -10.22 -15.69
C GLN A 145 -11.36 -8.76 -16.11
N MET A 146 -11.95 -7.93 -15.24
CA MET A 146 -12.14 -6.50 -15.48
C MET A 146 -10.81 -5.77 -15.68
N LEU A 147 -9.77 -6.06 -14.88
CA LEU A 147 -8.43 -5.48 -15.07
C LEU A 147 -7.88 -5.78 -16.48
N LYS A 148 -8.08 -7.01 -17.00
CA LYS A 148 -7.64 -7.40 -18.36
C LYS A 148 -8.41 -6.67 -19.46
N GLU A 149 -9.73 -6.58 -19.36
CA GLU A 149 -10.58 -5.81 -20.29
C GLU A 149 -10.27 -4.30 -20.24
N ARG A 150 -9.88 -3.86 -19.04
CA ARG A 150 -9.38 -2.55 -18.59
C ARG A 150 -8.05 -2.09 -19.18
N ALA A 151 -7.17 -3.05 -19.47
CA ALA A 151 -5.74 -2.81 -19.56
C ALA A 151 -5.33 -1.78 -20.63
N TRP A 152 -6.10 -1.67 -21.70
CA TRP A 152 -5.84 -0.69 -22.77
C TRP A 152 -6.14 0.75 -22.35
N ARG A 153 -7.11 0.98 -21.44
CA ARG A 153 -7.42 2.33 -20.92
C ARG A 153 -6.28 2.87 -20.08
N TRP A 154 -5.61 2.01 -19.32
CA TRP A 154 -4.52 2.42 -18.44
C TRP A 154 -3.21 2.64 -19.17
N LYS A 155 -2.97 1.91 -20.26
CA LYS A 155 -1.85 2.24 -21.17
C LYS A 155 -2.00 3.65 -21.73
N ALA A 156 -3.23 4.07 -22.07
CA ALA A 156 -3.50 5.42 -22.55
C ALA A 156 -3.32 6.49 -21.45
N GLU A 157 -3.71 6.21 -20.20
CA GLU A 157 -3.50 7.12 -19.06
C GLU A 157 -2.02 7.21 -18.62
N GLU A 158 -1.22 6.15 -18.80
CA GLU A 158 0.23 6.17 -18.56
C GLU A 158 1.03 6.94 -19.64
N ASP A 159 0.50 7.02 -20.87
CA ASP A 159 1.12 7.73 -21.99
C ASP A 159 0.81 9.25 -22.00
N GLU A 160 -0.14 9.72 -21.17
CA GLU A 160 -0.53 11.14 -21.04
C GLU A 160 0.17 11.91 -19.90
N ASP A 161 0.91 11.23 -19.00
CA ASP A 161 1.66 11.78 -17.83
C ASP A 161 3.20 11.71 -18.02
#